data_AF-A0A8J9TYC5-F1
#
_entry.id   AF-A0A8J9TYC5-F1
#
_cell.length_a   1.000
_cell.length_b   1.000
_cell.length_c   1.000
_cell.angle_alpha   90.00
_cell.angle_beta   90.00
_cell.angle_gamma   90.00
#
_symmetry.space_group_name_H-M   'P 1'
#
loop_
_entity.id
_entity.type
_entity.pdbx_description
1 polymer ?
#
loop_
_entity_poly.entity_id
_entity_poly.type
_entity_poly.pdbx_seq_one_letter_code
_entity_poly.pdbx_strand_id
1 'polypeptide(L)'
;ALNRLLDDNRELYLPETNETVRPKHGFRLFATQNPSGVYGGRKPLSRAFRNRFTELHLDDIPSSEMITILEKRSGCPPQHAKILVSIMDALRLKRSKSGVFLGKNSFITPRDLLRWAERHATGKIELAHEGFMLLGERLRTREEKDCVREEIEKHLNVKIDLETLYFSESSEARSVLH
;
A
#
# COMPACT_ATOMS: atom_id res chain seq x y z
N ALA A 1 18.93 8.78 -25.19
CA ALA A 1 19.97 9.32 -24.30
C ALA A 1 20.41 8.31 -23.22
N LEU A 2 19.50 7.82 -22.37
CA LEU A 2 19.83 6.92 -21.24
C LEU A 2 20.58 5.63 -21.64
N ASN A 3 20.33 5.12 -22.85
CA ASN A 3 21.02 3.94 -23.35
C ASN A 3 22.55 4.08 -23.36
N ARG A 4 23.12 5.23 -23.72
CA ARG A 4 24.59 5.44 -23.72
C ARG A 4 25.20 5.43 -22.32
N LEU A 5 24.41 5.75 -21.31
CA LEU A 5 24.81 5.66 -19.91
C LEU A 5 24.85 4.20 -19.41
N LEU A 6 24.01 3.35 -20.00
CA LEU A 6 23.83 1.94 -19.63
C LEU A 6 24.70 0.97 -20.45
N ASP A 7 25.22 1.43 -21.58
CA ASP A 7 26.19 0.70 -22.41
C ASP A 7 27.64 0.94 -21.92
N ASP A 8 28.61 0.27 -22.53
CA ASP A 8 30.03 0.30 -22.13
C ASP A 8 30.63 1.70 -22.06
N ASN A 9 30.11 2.64 -22.86
CA ASN A 9 30.60 4.03 -22.91
C ASN A 9 30.36 4.80 -21.60
N ARG A 10 29.33 4.42 -20.81
CA ARG A 10 28.97 5.05 -19.53
C ARG A 10 29.05 6.58 -19.56
N GLU A 11 28.41 7.21 -20.54
CA GLU A 11 28.41 8.67 -20.66
C GLU A 11 27.07 9.18 -21.17
N LEU A 12 26.75 10.42 -20.83
CA LEU A 12 25.56 11.12 -21.28
C LEU A 12 25.99 12.35 -22.07
N TYR A 13 25.68 12.37 -23.36
CA TYR A 13 25.84 13.55 -24.21
C TYR A 13 24.59 14.43 -24.13
N LEU A 14 24.78 15.71 -23.83
CA LEU A 14 23.75 16.74 -23.70
C LEU A 14 23.85 17.69 -24.91
N PRO A 15 23.01 17.52 -25.95
CA PRO A 15 23.10 18.33 -27.16
C PRO A 15 22.77 19.81 -26.92
N GLU A 16 21.99 20.13 -25.90
CA GLU A 16 21.59 21.50 -25.55
C GLU A 16 22.77 22.35 -25.05
N THR A 17 23.75 21.72 -24.39
CA THR A 17 24.95 22.38 -23.86
C THR A 17 26.22 21.97 -24.60
N ASN A 18 26.14 21.03 -25.54
CA ASN A 18 27.28 20.44 -26.24
C ASN A 18 28.31 19.80 -25.27
N GLU A 19 27.82 19.16 -24.20
CA GLU A 19 28.65 18.57 -23.15
C GLU A 19 28.50 17.05 -23.08
N THR A 20 29.59 16.37 -22.72
CA THR A 20 29.57 14.93 -22.39
C THR A 20 29.82 14.77 -20.89
N VAL A 21 28.81 14.28 -20.19
CA VAL A 21 28.87 14.03 -18.75
C VAL A 21 29.23 12.57 -18.49
N ARG A 22 30.27 12.35 -17.67
CA ARG A 22 30.69 11.02 -17.24
C ARG A 22 30.33 10.79 -15.77
N PRO A 23 29.79 9.61 -15.41
CA PRO A 23 29.49 9.28 -14.03
C PRO A 23 30.75 9.27 -13.18
N LYS A 24 30.64 9.76 -11.95
CA LYS A 24 31.71 9.65 -10.96
C LYS A 24 31.96 8.18 -10.60
N HIS A 25 33.15 7.89 -10.09
CA HIS A 25 33.48 6.58 -9.55
C HIS A 25 32.45 6.14 -8.50
N GLY A 26 31.96 4.91 -8.60
CA GLY A 26 30.94 4.35 -7.71
C GLY A 26 29.49 4.71 -8.06
N PHE A 27 29.24 5.50 -9.11
CA PHE A 27 27.88 5.73 -9.60
C PHE A 27 27.20 4.42 -10.00
N ARG A 28 25.94 4.25 -9.59
CA ARG A 28 25.09 3.11 -9.94
C ARG A 28 23.71 3.62 -10.30
N LEU A 29 23.11 3.06 -11.34
CA LEU A 29 21.72 3.32 -11.68
C LEU A 29 20.84 2.20 -11.14
N PHE A 30 19.81 2.57 -10.39
CA PHE A 30 18.75 1.66 -9.96
C PHE A 30 17.47 2.02 -10.70
N ALA A 31 16.76 1.01 -11.18
CA ALA A 31 15.46 1.15 -11.80
C ALA A 31 14.49 0.17 -11.15
N THR A 32 13.27 0.62 -10.92
CA THR A 32 12.19 -0.22 -10.39
C THR A 32 11.06 -0.26 -11.39
N GLN A 33 10.52 -1.44 -11.66
CA GLN A 33 9.34 -1.61 -12.50
C GLN A 33 8.38 -2.58 -11.82
N ASN A 34 7.12 -2.17 -11.68
CA ASN A 34 6.06 -3.10 -11.32
C ASN A 34 5.73 -3.99 -12.54
N PRO A 35 5.49 -5.30 -12.35
CA PRO A 35 5.18 -6.22 -13.45
C PRO A 35 4.08 -5.68 -14.38
N SER A 36 4.31 -5.80 -15.69
CA SER A 36 3.31 -5.50 -16.73
C SER A 36 2.36 -6.69 -16.88
N GLY A 37 1.05 -6.44 -16.92
CA GLY A 37 0.02 -7.47 -17.17
C GLY A 37 -1.09 -7.53 -16.11
N VAL A 38 -0.77 -7.27 -14.83
CA VAL A 38 -1.76 -7.30 -13.73
C VAL A 38 -2.55 -5.99 -13.61
N TYR A 39 -1.96 -4.87 -14.05
CA TYR A 39 -2.59 -3.56 -14.07
C TYR A 39 -2.52 -3.00 -15.50
N GLY A 40 -3.68 -2.72 -16.11
CA GLY A 40 -3.75 -2.12 -17.45
C GLY A 40 -2.97 -0.80 -17.54
N GLY A 41 -2.36 -0.55 -18.70
CA GLY A 41 -1.69 0.73 -19.02
C GLY A 41 -0.18 0.78 -18.80
N ARG A 42 0.49 -0.35 -18.50
CA ARG A 42 1.97 -0.41 -18.41
C ARG A 42 2.55 -1.17 -19.60
N LYS A 43 3.38 -0.50 -20.41
CA LYS A 43 4.12 -1.14 -21.50
C LYS A 43 5.30 -1.93 -20.92
N PRO A 44 5.50 -3.20 -21.30
CA PRO A 44 6.71 -3.93 -20.92
C PRO A 44 7.95 -3.22 -21.51
N LEU A 45 9.06 -3.24 -20.77
CA LEU A 45 10.34 -2.80 -21.30
C LEU A 45 10.82 -3.80 -22.36
N SER A 46 11.50 -3.30 -23.39
CA SER A 46 12.08 -4.17 -24.41
C SER A 46 13.14 -5.08 -23.78
N ARG A 47 13.28 -6.31 -24.30
CA ARG A 47 14.31 -7.25 -23.83
C ARG A 47 15.71 -6.62 -23.89
N ALA A 48 16.02 -5.88 -24.95
CA ALA A 48 17.30 -5.20 -25.12
C ALA A 48 17.58 -4.15 -24.03
N PHE A 49 16.56 -3.45 -23.54
CA PHE A 49 16.72 -2.49 -22.45
C PHE A 49 16.88 -3.20 -21.10
N ARG A 50 16.10 -4.25 -20.85
CA ARG A 50 16.19 -5.06 -19.63
C ARG A 50 17.55 -5.76 -19.46
N ASN A 51 18.11 -6.27 -20.56
CA ASN A 51 19.44 -6.91 -20.56
C ASN A 51 20.58 -5.98 -20.10
N ARG A 52 20.35 -4.66 -19.97
CA ARG A 52 21.33 -3.69 -19.45
C ARG A 52 21.28 -3.54 -17.94
N PHE A 53 20.38 -4.27 -17.27
CA PHE A 53 20.22 -4.30 -15.83
C PHE A 53 20.40 -5.72 -15.31
N THR A 54 20.90 -5.84 -14.08
CA THR A 54 20.70 -7.05 -13.27
C THR A 54 19.28 -7.04 -12.75
N GLU A 55 18.41 -7.89 -13.31
CA GLU A 55 17.02 -7.98 -12.87
C GLU A 55 16.91 -8.74 -11.53
N LEU A 56 16.21 -8.14 -10.58
CA LEU A 56 15.83 -8.76 -9.32
C LEU A 56 14.31 -8.77 -9.24
N HIS A 57 13.73 -9.94 -9.01
CA HIS A 57 12.30 -10.09 -8.74
C HIS A 57 12.09 -10.04 -7.23
N LEU A 58 11.27 -9.09 -6.79
CA LEU A 58 10.85 -8.97 -5.40
C LEU A 58 9.43 -9.51 -5.29
N ASP A 59 9.27 -10.54 -4.48
CA ASP A 59 7.97 -11.10 -4.13
C ASP A 59 7.26 -10.21 -3.10
N ASP A 60 6.00 -10.56 -2.79
CA ASP A 60 5.24 -9.88 -1.74
C ASP A 60 5.95 -10.00 -0.38
N ILE A 61 5.91 -8.91 0.39
CA ILE A 61 6.51 -8.84 1.73
C ILE A 61 5.83 -9.88 2.64
N PRO A 62 6.59 -10.82 3.26
CA PRO A 62 6.03 -11.79 4.19
C PRO A 62 5.33 -11.13 5.39
N SER A 63 4.29 -11.76 5.92
CA SER A 63 3.52 -11.22 7.06
C SER A 63 4.40 -10.93 8.29
N SER A 64 5.42 -11.75 8.56
CA SER A 64 6.39 -11.54 9.65
C SER A 64 7.26 -10.30 9.46
N GLU A 65 7.68 -10.02 8.22
CA GLU A 65 8.44 -8.83 7.88
C GLU A 65 7.53 -7.59 7.93
N MET A 66 6.28 -7.70 7.47
CA MET A 66 5.30 -6.61 7.57
C MET A 66 5.06 -6.20 9.03
N ILE A 67 4.92 -7.17 9.95
CA ILE A 67 4.82 -6.90 11.40
C ILE A 67 6.04 -6.09 11.87
N THR A 68 7.24 -6.55 11.52
CA THR A 68 8.50 -5.87 11.90
C THR A 68 8.57 -4.44 11.33
N ILE A 69 8.10 -4.24 10.10
CA ILE A 69 8.05 -2.93 9.45
C ILE A 69 7.10 -2.01 10.21
N LEU A 70 5.88 -2.47 10.53
CA LEU A 70 4.90 -1.67 11.28
C LEU A 70 5.47 -1.24 12.63
N GLU A 71 6.03 -2.17 13.41
CA GLU A 71 6.63 -1.88 14.71
C GLU A 71 7.72 -0.80 14.60
N LYS A 72 8.65 -0.95 13.65
CA LYS A 72 9.79 -0.02 13.50
C LYS A 72 9.43 1.32 12.88
N ARG A 73 8.48 1.37 11.95
CA ARG A 73 8.09 2.61 11.24
C ARG A 73 7.08 3.43 12.02
N SER A 74 6.10 2.78 12.64
CA SER A 74 4.98 3.46 13.30
C SER A 74 5.10 3.45 14.83
N GLY A 75 5.99 2.66 15.42
CA GLY A 75 6.06 2.51 16.88
C GLY A 75 4.84 1.81 17.48
N CYS A 76 3.98 1.19 16.67
CA CYS A 76 2.80 0.50 17.18
C CYS A 76 3.19 -0.75 17.98
N PRO A 77 2.41 -1.13 19.01
CA PRO A 77 2.69 -2.33 19.80
C PRO A 77 2.72 -3.60 18.92
N PRO A 78 3.60 -4.59 19.21
CA PRO A 78 3.68 -5.85 18.44
C PRO A 78 2.35 -6.59 18.31
N GLN A 79 1.50 -6.50 19.34
CA GLN A 79 0.18 -7.09 19.32
C GLN A 79 -0.75 -6.39 18.31
N HIS A 80 -0.69 -5.06 18.22
CA HIS A 80 -1.46 -4.30 17.23
C HIS A 80 -0.97 -4.62 15.81
N ALA A 81 0.35 -4.63 15.59
CA ALA A 81 0.94 -4.99 14.29
C ALA A 81 0.48 -6.37 13.79
N LYS A 82 0.49 -7.38 14.68
CA LYS A 82 -0.02 -8.73 14.37
C LYS A 82 -1.49 -8.73 13.98
N ILE A 83 -2.33 -7.99 14.70
CA ILE A 83 -3.77 -7.90 14.40
C ILE A 83 -3.99 -7.24 13.04
N LEU A 84 -3.32 -6.11 12.80
CA LEU A 84 -3.40 -5.37 11.54
C LEU A 84 -3.02 -6.24 10.34
N VAL A 85 -1.89 -6.94 10.41
CA VAL A 85 -1.45 -7.85 9.34
C VAL A 85 -2.43 -9.02 9.16
N SER A 86 -2.98 -9.56 10.25
CA SER A 86 -3.99 -10.64 10.15
C SER A 86 -5.26 -10.18 9.43
N ILE A 87 -5.74 -8.97 9.73
CA ILE A 87 -6.87 -8.35 9.02
C ILE A 87 -6.52 -8.15 7.55
N MET A 88 -5.30 -7.69 7.25
CA MET A 88 -4.84 -7.51 5.87
C MET A 88 -4.90 -8.82 5.07
N ASP A 89 -4.38 -9.91 5.64
CA ASP A 89 -4.33 -11.22 5.00
C ASP A 89 -5.75 -11.79 4.79
N ALA A 90 -6.65 -11.62 5.77
CA ALA A 90 -8.04 -12.03 5.66
C ALA A 90 -8.78 -11.29 4.53
N LEU A 91 -8.61 -9.96 4.45
CA LEU A 91 -9.21 -9.13 3.39
C LEU A 91 -8.66 -9.48 2.00
N ARG A 92 -7.35 -9.73 1.90
CA ARG A 92 -6.72 -10.19 0.65
C ARG A 92 -7.27 -11.54 0.20
N LEU A 93 -7.43 -12.48 1.13
CA LEU A 93 -7.98 -13.81 0.85
C LEU A 93 -9.44 -13.75 0.39
N LYS A 94 -10.29 -12.96 1.07
CA LYS A 94 -11.70 -12.77 0.67
C LYS A 94 -11.81 -12.21 -0.76
N ARG A 95 -10.95 -11.26 -1.10
CA ARG A 95 -10.91 -10.67 -2.44
C ARG A 95 -10.41 -11.65 -3.52
N SER A 96 -9.42 -12.47 -3.20
CA SER A 96 -8.92 -13.50 -4.13
C SER A 96 -10.04 -14.49 -4.53
N LYS A 97 -10.92 -14.84 -3.58
CA LYS A 97 -12.05 -15.76 -3.82
C LYS A 97 -13.20 -15.15 -4.61
N SER A 98 -13.39 -13.83 -4.57
CA SER A 98 -14.53 -13.18 -5.24
C SER A 98 -14.32 -12.94 -6.74
N GLY A 99 -13.15 -13.27 -7.30
CA GLY A 99 -12.91 -13.22 -8.75
C GLY A 99 -12.84 -11.81 -9.37
N VAL A 100 -12.88 -10.75 -8.56
CA VAL A 100 -12.88 -9.35 -9.03
C VAL A 100 -11.45 -8.89 -9.34
N PHE A 101 -10.88 -9.39 -10.44
CA PHE A 101 -9.49 -9.12 -10.86
C PHE A 101 -9.28 -7.82 -11.66
N LEU A 102 -10.25 -6.90 -11.74
CA LEU A 102 -10.17 -5.75 -12.66
C LEU A 102 -10.23 -4.35 -12.02
N GLY A 103 -10.48 -4.24 -10.71
CA GLY A 103 -10.68 -2.94 -10.05
C GLY A 103 -9.46 -2.42 -9.29
N LYS A 104 -9.10 -1.15 -9.51
CA LYS A 104 -8.02 -0.40 -8.83
C LYS A 104 -8.15 -0.25 -7.29
N ASN A 105 -9.13 -0.87 -6.63
CA ASN A 105 -9.36 -0.71 -5.20
C ASN A 105 -9.16 -2.05 -4.47
N SER A 106 -7.95 -2.30 -3.99
CA SER A 106 -7.76 -3.33 -2.95
C SER A 106 -8.46 -2.91 -1.68
N PHE A 107 -9.12 -3.85 -0.99
CA PHE A 107 -9.68 -3.58 0.35
C PHE A 107 -8.63 -2.97 1.26
N ILE A 108 -7.36 -3.34 1.07
CA ILE A 108 -6.23 -2.87 1.86
C ILE A 108 -4.91 -2.97 1.07
N THR A 109 -4.01 -2.03 1.32
CA THR A 109 -2.62 -2.02 0.84
C THR A 109 -1.66 -1.89 2.02
N PRO A 110 -0.36 -2.24 1.88
CA PRO A 110 0.63 -1.98 2.93
C PRO A 110 0.69 -0.52 3.39
N ARG A 111 0.40 0.42 2.48
CA ARG A 111 0.31 1.85 2.81
C ARG A 111 -0.85 2.15 3.74
N ASP A 112 -2.02 1.55 3.49
CA ASP A 112 -3.16 1.71 4.39
C ASP A 112 -2.84 1.13 5.76
N LEU A 113 -2.12 0.01 5.80
CA LEU A 113 -1.69 -0.63 7.05
C LEU A 113 -0.77 0.28 7.87
N LEU A 114 0.22 0.91 7.22
CA LEU A 114 1.09 1.91 7.84
C LEU A 114 0.28 3.10 8.37
N ARG A 115 -0.60 3.67 7.54
CA ARG A 115 -1.46 4.79 7.96
C ARG A 115 -2.39 4.44 9.11
N TRP A 116 -2.83 3.19 9.21
CA TRP A 116 -3.64 2.71 10.32
C TRP A 116 -2.79 2.59 11.59
N ALA A 117 -1.59 2.02 11.48
CA ALA A 117 -0.67 1.88 12.62
C ALA A 117 -0.17 3.23 13.16
N GLU A 118 0.07 4.22 12.28
CA GLU A 118 0.52 5.58 12.60
C GLU A 118 -0.53 6.44 13.31
N ARG A 119 -1.77 5.95 13.49
CA ARG A 119 -2.79 6.66 14.28
C ARG A 119 -2.69 6.41 15.78
N HIS A 120 -1.88 5.43 16.19
CA HIS A 120 -1.57 5.16 17.59
C HIS A 120 -2.79 4.90 18.48
N ALA A 121 -3.82 4.23 17.95
CA ALA A 121 -5.00 3.84 18.73
C ALA A 121 -4.61 3.19 20.07
N THR A 122 -5.23 3.70 21.13
CA THR A 122 -4.99 3.31 22.52
C THR A 122 -5.76 2.05 22.91
N GLY A 123 -6.82 1.73 22.19
CA GLY A 123 -7.68 0.58 22.46
C GLY A 123 -8.26 -0.07 21.20
N LYS A 124 -8.87 -1.25 21.38
CA LYS A 124 -9.42 -2.05 20.27
C LYS A 124 -10.60 -1.39 19.55
N ILE A 125 -11.44 -0.67 20.28
CA ILE A 125 -12.60 0.05 19.71
C ILE A 125 -12.11 1.20 18.82
N GLU A 126 -11.19 2.02 19.34
CA GLU A 126 -10.57 3.10 18.58
C GLU A 126 -9.85 2.55 17.34
N LEU A 127 -9.06 1.48 17.49
CA LEU A 127 -8.39 0.82 16.38
C LEU A 127 -9.39 0.32 15.32
N ALA A 128 -10.52 -0.23 15.74
CA ALA A 128 -11.57 -0.68 14.82
C ALA A 128 -12.24 0.47 14.07
N HIS A 129 -12.59 1.55 14.78
CA HIS A 129 -13.21 2.75 14.20
C HIS A 129 -12.27 3.39 13.18
N GLU A 130 -11.00 3.58 13.53
CA GLU A 130 -10.01 4.15 12.62
C GLU A 130 -9.80 3.30 11.37
N GLY A 131 -9.74 1.97 11.55
CA GLY A 131 -9.60 1.04 10.45
C GLY A 131 -10.78 1.07 9.50
N PHE A 132 -12.00 1.10 10.05
CA PHE A 132 -13.20 1.19 9.24
C PHE A 132 -13.32 2.54 8.53
N MET A 133 -13.00 3.65 9.19
CA MET A 133 -12.94 4.96 8.56
C MET A 133 -11.90 5.03 7.43
N LEU A 134 -10.76 4.37 7.59
CA LEU A 134 -9.69 4.39 6.59
C LEU A 134 -9.99 3.47 5.39
N LEU A 135 -10.51 2.28 5.65
CA LEU A 135 -10.66 1.21 4.65
C LEU A 135 -12.08 1.10 4.12
N GLY A 136 -13.08 1.21 4.99
CA GLY A 136 -14.49 1.10 4.67
C GLY A 136 -15.02 2.32 3.90
N GLU A 137 -14.73 3.53 4.38
CA GLU A 137 -15.35 4.73 3.77
C GLU A 137 -14.94 5.01 2.33
N ARG A 138 -13.78 4.53 1.90
CA ARG A 138 -13.35 4.64 0.50
C ARG A 138 -14.06 3.66 -0.45
N LEU A 139 -14.77 2.66 0.08
CA LEU A 139 -15.49 1.66 -0.70
C LEU A 139 -16.85 2.19 -1.11
N ARG A 140 -17.29 1.77 -2.30
CA ARG A 140 -18.50 2.34 -2.93
C ARG A 140 -19.74 1.55 -2.62
N THR A 141 -19.63 0.23 -2.52
CA THR A 141 -20.78 -0.64 -2.31
C THR A 141 -20.91 -1.01 -0.84
N ARG A 142 -22.15 -1.23 -0.40
CA ARG A 142 -22.46 -1.58 0.98
C ARG A 142 -21.88 -2.94 1.34
N GLU A 143 -21.91 -3.88 0.40
CA GLU A 143 -21.39 -5.23 0.54
C GLU A 143 -19.86 -5.22 0.77
N GLU A 144 -19.13 -4.34 0.08
CA GLU A 144 -17.70 -4.16 0.28
C GLU A 144 -17.39 -3.53 1.65
N LYS A 145 -18.16 -2.52 2.06
CA LYS A 145 -18.05 -1.90 3.40
C LYS A 145 -18.32 -2.93 4.50
N ASP A 146 -19.38 -3.71 4.37
CA ASP A 146 -19.77 -4.74 5.32
C ASP A 146 -18.70 -5.83 5.43
N CYS A 147 -18.14 -6.27 4.31
CA CYS A 147 -17.01 -7.21 4.28
C CYS A 147 -15.80 -6.72 5.09
N VAL A 148 -15.43 -5.43 4.92
CA VAL A 148 -14.34 -4.83 5.70
C VAL A 148 -14.69 -4.73 7.18
N ARG A 149 -15.89 -4.24 7.50
CA ARG A 149 -16.38 -4.13 8.89
C ARG A 149 -16.32 -5.47 9.61
N GLU A 150 -16.87 -6.52 9.00
CA GLU A 150 -16.91 -7.86 9.59
C GLU A 150 -15.52 -8.41 9.91
N GLU A 151 -14.54 -8.24 9.01
CA GLU A 151 -13.17 -8.69 9.28
C GLU A 151 -12.50 -7.90 10.40
N ILE A 152 -12.74 -6.59 10.47
CA ILE A 152 -12.22 -5.74 11.55
C ILE A 152 -12.83 -6.17 12.90
N GLU A 153 -14.16 -6.26 12.98
CA GLU A 153 -14.89 -6.67 14.17
C GLU A 153 -14.44 -8.04 14.67
N LYS A 154 -14.29 -9.00 13.76
CA LYS A 154 -13.86 -10.37 14.07
C LYS A 154 -12.48 -10.42 14.69
N HIS A 155 -11.49 -9.73 14.11
CA HIS A 155 -10.11 -9.80 14.58
C HIS A 155 -9.86 -8.97 15.85
N LEU A 156 -10.63 -7.89 16.04
CA LEU A 156 -10.55 -7.06 17.23
C LEU A 156 -11.49 -7.53 18.35
N ASN A 157 -12.45 -8.41 18.05
CA ASN A 157 -13.50 -8.83 18.96
C ASN A 157 -14.26 -7.63 19.55
N VAL A 158 -14.71 -6.75 18.66
CA VAL A 158 -15.51 -5.55 18.98
C VAL A 158 -16.66 -5.42 18.00
N LYS A 159 -17.62 -4.54 18.29
CA LYS A 159 -18.71 -4.16 17.38
C LYS A 159 -18.53 -2.70 16.97
N ILE A 160 -18.64 -2.42 15.67
CA ILE A 160 -18.59 -1.08 15.12
C ILE A 160 -20.04 -0.61 14.97
N ASP A 161 -20.47 0.21 15.92
CA ASP A 161 -21.74 0.91 15.83
C ASP A 161 -21.59 2.14 14.95
N LEU A 162 -22.20 2.09 13.76
CA LEU A 162 -22.16 3.17 12.79
C LEU A 162 -22.90 4.41 13.28
N GLU A 163 -23.98 4.27 14.06
CA GLU A 163 -24.70 5.42 14.58
C GLU A 163 -23.83 6.20 15.57
N THR A 164 -23.24 5.49 16.54
CA THR A 164 -22.28 6.11 17.47
C THR A 164 -21.07 6.67 16.74
N LEU A 165 -20.53 5.96 15.74
CA LEU A 165 -19.35 6.39 14.99
C LEU A 165 -19.59 7.71 14.25
N TYR A 166 -20.74 7.89 13.59
CA TYR A 166 -21.02 9.09 12.80
C TYR A 166 -21.71 10.20 13.58
N PHE A 167 -22.45 9.88 14.65
CA PHE A 167 -23.31 10.82 15.38
C PHE A 167 -22.88 11.06 16.85
N SER A 168 -21.72 10.55 17.28
CA SER A 168 -21.13 10.93 18.59
C SER A 168 -20.97 12.44 18.72
N GLU A 169 -21.03 12.96 19.95
CA GLU A 169 -21.00 14.41 20.25
C GLU A 169 -19.73 15.13 19.74
N SER A 170 -18.68 14.41 19.38
CA SER A 170 -17.45 14.92 18.78
C SER A 170 -17.46 15.01 17.24
N SER A 171 -18.56 14.65 16.59
CA SER A 171 -18.71 14.64 15.13
C SER A 171 -19.18 16.00 14.59
N GLU A 172 -18.39 16.62 13.70
CA GLU A 172 -18.79 17.83 12.94
C GLU A 172 -20.10 17.62 12.14
N ALA A 173 -20.52 16.38 11.89
CA ALA A 173 -21.77 16.10 11.17
C ALA A 173 -23.01 16.60 11.91
N ARG A 174 -22.96 16.75 13.24
CA ARG A 174 -24.09 17.25 14.04
C ARG A 174 -24.29 18.77 13.93
N SER A 175 -23.24 19.53 13.57
CA SER A 175 -23.36 20.99 13.37
C SER A 175 -23.94 21.39 12.01
N VAL A 176 -24.12 20.43 11.10
CA VAL A 176 -24.70 20.67 9.76
C VAL A 176 -26.20 20.35 9.71
N LEU A 177 -26.72 19.66 10.74
CA LEU A 177 -28.12 19.24 10.83
C LEU A 177 -29.00 20.12 11.76
N HIS A 178 -28.45 21.21 12.28
CA HIS A 178 -29.17 22.19 13.10
C HIS A 178 -28.97 23.61 12.60
#